data_AF-A0A6B2G454-F1
#
_entry.id   AF-A0A6B2G454-F1
#
_cell.length_a   1.000
_cell.length_b   1.000
_cell.length_c   1.000
_cell.angle_alpha   90.00
_cell.angle_beta   90.00
_cell.angle_gamma   90.00
#
_symmetry.space_group_name_H-M   'P 1'
#
loop_
_entity.id
_entity.type
_entity.pdbx_description
1 polymer ?
#
loop_
_entity_poly.entity_id
_entity_poly.type
_entity_poly.pdbx_seq_one_letter_code
_entity_poly.pdbx_strand_id
1 'polypeptide(L)'
;MGIKGLSKFISKKAPSAVKEVEIGTYFGRVIAIDASVIIYQFLTSARDHSTGLLNSIGEDTSHLSGVLYRSLRMLENGIKPIFVFDGKPPKEKEEELKKRADNREKVKVELDKAMSNGDTKLVESLSKRIVKISDSHIDSCKKLLDLMGIPFINAINDAEAQCALLVKSGHAFAVATEDMDALAFGAKYLIRKFSHPKDKSNQMKQYDLEEICNKLNIDNDQFVDLCILMGCDFCDTIKGLGPFNAYKYIQKYKSIDSIITNIDSKKFIIPDHFDFKNARNLFINPSNSMESLKIAVFYKPH
;
A
#
# COMPACT_ATOMS: atom_id res chain seq x y z
N MET A 1 -2.29 4.96 2.04
CA MET A 1 -1.13 5.41 1.24
C MET A 1 -1.56 5.35 -0.22
N GLY A 2 -0.71 5.77 -1.17
CA GLY A 2 -1.05 5.86 -2.60
C GLY A 2 -2.07 6.96 -2.93
N ILE A 3 -3.33 6.57 -3.13
CA ILE A 3 -4.37 7.50 -3.62
C ILE A 3 -4.90 8.46 -2.54
N LYS A 4 -4.69 9.76 -2.76
CA LYS A 4 -5.09 10.83 -1.84
C LYS A 4 -6.60 10.87 -1.61
N GLY A 5 -7.01 10.60 -0.37
CA GLY A 5 -8.41 10.72 0.07
C GLY A 5 -9.35 9.62 -0.40
N LEU A 6 -8.87 8.58 -1.10
CA LEU A 6 -9.71 7.52 -1.67
C LEU A 6 -10.52 6.76 -0.61
N SER A 7 -9.90 6.35 0.49
CA SER A 7 -10.62 5.66 1.56
C SER A 7 -11.78 6.49 2.12
N LYS A 8 -11.59 7.79 2.36
CA LYS A 8 -12.64 8.67 2.89
C LYS A 8 -13.74 8.89 1.86
N PHE A 9 -13.37 8.97 0.58
CA PHE A 9 -14.31 9.09 -0.51
C PHE A 9 -15.18 7.84 -0.65
N ILE A 10 -14.59 6.64 -0.69
CA ILE A 10 -15.31 5.36 -0.77
C ILE A 10 -16.25 5.20 0.42
N SER A 11 -15.78 5.43 1.65
CA SER A 11 -16.66 5.31 2.83
C SER A 11 -17.88 6.24 2.80
N LYS A 12 -17.84 7.34 2.04
CA LYS A 12 -18.97 8.26 1.89
C LYS A 12 -19.84 7.96 0.66
N LYS A 13 -19.26 7.46 -0.44
CA LYS A 13 -19.97 7.26 -1.72
C LYS A 13 -20.36 5.82 -2.01
N ALA A 14 -19.64 4.86 -1.47
CA ALA A 14 -19.88 3.43 -1.60
C ALA A 14 -19.68 2.72 -0.24
N PRO A 15 -20.42 3.10 0.82
CA PRO A 15 -20.22 2.53 2.16
C PRO A 15 -20.43 1.02 2.22
N SER A 16 -21.34 0.45 1.41
CA SER A 16 -21.58 -1.00 1.33
C SER A 16 -20.39 -1.79 0.77
N ALA A 17 -19.49 -1.12 0.05
CA ALA A 17 -18.27 -1.71 -0.48
C ALA A 17 -17.15 -1.83 0.56
N VAL A 18 -17.35 -1.28 1.77
CA VAL A 18 -16.40 -1.36 2.87
C VAL A 18 -17.02 -2.16 4.00
N LYS A 19 -16.43 -3.32 4.30
CA LYS A 19 -16.89 -4.21 5.37
C LYS A 19 -15.86 -4.28 6.48
N GLU A 20 -16.33 -4.24 7.72
CA GLU A 20 -15.53 -4.62 8.88
C GLU A 20 -15.58 -6.13 9.02
N VAL A 21 -14.42 -6.76 9.07
CA VAL A 21 -14.28 -8.21 9.01
C VAL A 21 -13.21 -8.68 9.99
N GLU A 22 -13.45 -9.85 10.57
CA GLU A 22 -12.51 -10.52 11.44
C GLU A 22 -11.56 -11.42 10.65
N ILE A 23 -10.44 -11.80 11.28
CA ILE A 23 -9.40 -12.59 10.63
C ILE A 23 -9.85 -14.02 10.31
N GLY A 24 -10.71 -14.60 11.15
CA GLY A 24 -11.28 -15.93 10.93
C GLY A 24 -12.12 -16.04 9.66
N THR A 25 -12.67 -14.94 9.13
CA THR A 25 -13.44 -14.92 7.88
C THR A 25 -12.61 -15.39 6.67
N TYR A 26 -11.28 -15.34 6.76
CA TYR A 26 -10.36 -15.72 5.70
C TYR A 26 -9.78 -17.12 5.85
N PHE A 27 -10.36 -17.97 6.71
CA PHE A 27 -9.94 -19.36 6.85
C PHE A 27 -9.86 -20.07 5.49
N GLY A 28 -8.74 -20.73 5.23
CA GLY A 28 -8.45 -21.45 3.98
C GLY A 28 -8.12 -20.55 2.79
N ARG A 29 -8.20 -19.22 2.92
CA ARG A 29 -7.91 -18.28 1.82
C ARG A 29 -6.41 -18.03 1.69
N VAL A 30 -5.98 -17.90 0.44
CA VAL A 30 -4.64 -17.40 0.09
C VAL A 30 -4.70 -15.87 0.05
N ILE A 31 -3.82 -15.18 0.77
CA ILE A 31 -3.78 -13.71 0.81
C ILE A 31 -2.39 -13.23 0.38
N ALA A 32 -2.34 -12.32 -0.59
CA ALA A 32 -1.10 -11.67 -1.01
C ALA A 32 -0.79 -10.52 -0.05
N ILE A 33 0.38 -10.54 0.57
CA ILE A 33 0.79 -9.63 1.63
C ILE A 33 1.87 -8.70 1.11
N ASP A 34 1.64 -7.40 1.21
CA ASP A 34 2.69 -6.39 1.04
C ASP A 34 3.65 -6.46 2.23
N ALA A 35 4.86 -6.97 2.00
CA ALA A 35 5.85 -7.21 3.04
C ALA A 35 6.40 -5.90 3.61
N SER A 36 6.57 -4.88 2.77
CA SER A 36 7.15 -3.58 3.16
C SER A 36 6.30 -2.88 4.22
N VAL A 37 4.96 -2.98 4.10
CA VAL A 37 4.03 -2.46 5.12
C VAL A 37 4.23 -3.12 6.48
N ILE A 38 4.41 -4.45 6.52
CA ILE A 38 4.63 -5.18 7.78
C ILE A 38 5.96 -4.77 8.40
N ILE A 39 7.03 -4.82 7.61
CA ILE A 39 8.39 -4.50 8.08
C ILE A 39 8.45 -3.08 8.63
N TYR A 40 7.90 -2.10 7.89
CA TYR A 40 7.87 -0.71 8.33
C TYR A 40 7.09 -0.53 9.65
N GLN A 41 5.93 -1.18 9.79
CA GLN A 41 5.12 -1.08 11.00
C GLN A 41 5.85 -1.61 12.24
N PHE A 42 6.68 -2.65 12.12
CA PHE A 42 7.43 -3.17 13.26
C PHE A 42 8.69 -2.37 13.57
N LEU A 43 9.41 -1.88 12.56
CA LEU A 43 10.55 -0.99 12.77
C LEU A 43 10.15 0.36 13.42
N THR A 44 8.91 0.80 13.20
CA THR A 44 8.38 2.04 13.79
C THR A 44 7.73 1.84 15.16
N SER A 45 7.10 0.68 15.42
CA SER A 45 6.40 0.44 16.69
C SER A 45 7.28 -0.06 17.82
N ALA A 46 8.38 -0.77 17.54
CA ALA A 46 9.29 -1.25 18.57
C ALA A 46 10.06 -0.14 19.30
N ARG A 47 10.04 1.09 18.79
CA ARG A 47 10.70 2.27 19.38
C ARG A 47 9.86 3.01 20.43
N ASP A 48 8.65 2.53 20.73
CA ASP A 48 7.80 3.06 21.82
C ASP A 48 8.41 2.76 23.22
N HIS A 49 9.34 1.81 23.27
CA HIS A 49 10.25 1.60 24.40
C HIS A 49 11.63 2.03 23.92
N SER A 50 12.33 2.87 24.69
CA SER A 50 13.50 3.70 24.32
C SER A 50 14.67 3.03 23.59
N THR A 51 14.65 1.70 23.41
CA THR A 51 15.52 0.93 22.53
C THR A 51 14.65 -0.14 21.86
N GLY A 52 14.63 -0.21 20.53
CA GLY A 52 13.95 -1.29 19.81
C GLY A 52 14.45 -2.69 20.22
N LEU A 53 13.91 -3.76 19.63
CA LEU A 53 14.45 -5.09 19.89
C LEU A 53 15.83 -5.20 19.25
N LEU A 54 16.90 -5.12 20.04
CA LEU A 54 18.28 -5.21 19.55
C LEU A 54 18.87 -6.60 19.80
N ASN A 55 19.72 -7.08 18.90
CA ASN A 55 20.57 -8.23 19.18
C ASN A 55 21.81 -7.83 20.01
N SER A 56 22.66 -8.80 20.36
CA SER A 56 23.87 -8.59 21.17
C SER A 56 24.90 -7.65 20.56
N ILE A 57 24.81 -7.36 19.26
CA ILE A 57 25.68 -6.42 18.54
C ILE A 57 24.99 -5.09 18.23
N GLY A 58 23.78 -4.86 18.76
CA GLY A 58 23.06 -3.59 18.66
C GLY A 58 22.24 -3.40 17.38
N GLU A 59 22.03 -4.44 16.57
CA GLU A 59 21.20 -4.37 15.38
C GLU A 59 19.72 -4.55 15.71
N ASP A 60 18.85 -3.78 15.04
CA ASP A 60 17.40 -3.90 15.18
C ASP A 60 16.91 -5.24 14.60
N THR A 61 16.10 -5.95 15.37
CA THR A 61 15.51 -7.26 15.06
C THR A 61 13.98 -7.22 15.07
N SER A 62 13.40 -6.03 15.24
CA SER A 62 11.96 -5.84 15.39
C SER A 62 11.17 -6.30 14.18
N HIS A 63 11.73 -6.13 12.97
CA HIS A 63 11.16 -6.61 11.72
C HIS A 63 11.00 -8.13 11.69
N LEU A 64 11.97 -8.88 12.22
CA LEU A 64 11.92 -10.35 12.28
C LEU A 64 10.82 -10.84 13.21
N SER A 65 10.79 -10.30 14.44
CA SER A 65 9.71 -10.55 15.39
C SER A 65 8.35 -10.27 14.76
N GLY A 66 8.27 -9.14 14.05
CA GLY A 66 7.06 -8.72 13.37
C GLY A 66 6.55 -9.65 12.29
N VAL A 67 7.44 -10.03 11.36
CA VAL A 67 7.11 -10.98 10.29
C VAL A 67 6.79 -12.35 10.88
N LEU A 68 7.54 -12.83 11.87
CA LEU A 68 7.29 -14.10 12.55
C LEU A 68 5.89 -14.14 13.17
N TYR A 69 5.59 -13.24 14.10
CA TYR A 69 4.32 -13.28 14.84
C TYR A 69 3.11 -13.00 13.97
N ARG A 70 3.21 -12.12 12.96
CA ARG A 70 2.10 -11.93 12.01
C ARG A 70 1.88 -13.16 11.16
N SER A 71 2.96 -13.79 10.68
CA SER A 71 2.85 -15.01 9.90
C SER A 71 2.21 -16.14 10.70
N LEU A 72 2.63 -16.35 11.95
CA LEU A 72 2.02 -17.31 12.86
C LEU A 72 0.53 -17.03 13.07
N ARG A 73 0.16 -15.78 13.35
CA ARG A 73 -1.25 -15.39 13.53
C ARG A 73 -2.10 -15.66 12.28
N MET A 74 -1.55 -15.45 11.09
CA MET A 74 -2.24 -15.79 9.84
C MET A 74 -2.45 -17.30 9.73
N LEU A 75 -1.39 -18.09 9.93
CA LEU A 75 -1.42 -19.55 9.84
C LEU A 75 -2.37 -20.18 10.87
N GLU A 76 -2.38 -19.67 12.11
CA GLU A 76 -3.30 -20.10 13.18
C GLU A 76 -4.78 -19.87 12.81
N ASN A 77 -5.07 -18.85 11.99
CA ASN A 77 -6.41 -18.58 11.46
C ASN A 77 -6.67 -19.31 10.13
N GLY A 78 -5.82 -20.26 9.75
CA GLY A 78 -5.93 -21.04 8.51
C GLY A 78 -5.69 -20.23 7.24
N ILE A 79 -5.10 -19.03 7.34
CA ILE A 79 -4.76 -18.19 6.20
C ILE A 79 -3.44 -18.67 5.61
N LYS A 80 -3.35 -18.66 4.28
CA LYS A 80 -2.16 -19.06 3.51
C LYS A 80 -1.49 -17.80 2.93
N PRO A 81 -0.51 -17.17 3.61
CA PRO A 81 0.09 -15.94 3.12
C PRO A 81 1.07 -16.17 1.97
N ILE A 82 1.10 -15.25 1.02
CA ILE A 82 2.19 -15.07 0.05
C ILE A 82 2.77 -13.68 0.26
N PHE A 83 4.01 -13.58 0.72
CA PHE A 83 4.66 -12.29 0.91
C PHE A 83 5.20 -11.75 -0.42
N VAL A 84 4.97 -10.46 -0.67
CA VAL A 84 5.47 -9.77 -1.85
C VAL A 84 6.38 -8.64 -1.39
N PHE A 85 7.62 -8.68 -1.83
CA PHE A 85 8.62 -7.63 -1.57
C PHE A 85 8.69 -6.69 -2.76
N ASP A 86 8.89 -5.40 -2.47
CA ASP A 86 9.13 -4.40 -3.51
C ASP A 86 10.39 -4.74 -4.32
N GLY A 87 10.32 -4.42 -5.61
CA GLY A 87 11.45 -4.40 -6.52
C GLY A 87 12.03 -2.99 -6.66
N LYS A 88 12.52 -2.68 -7.86
CA LYS A 88 13.07 -1.34 -8.14
C LYS A 88 11.92 -0.37 -8.41
N PRO A 89 11.81 0.77 -7.70
CA PRO A 89 10.77 1.76 -7.98
C PRO A 89 10.82 2.23 -9.45
N PRO A 90 9.65 2.48 -10.07
CA PRO A 90 9.57 3.03 -11.43
C PRO A 90 10.09 4.48 -11.45
N LYS A 91 10.52 4.96 -12.62
CA LYS A 91 11.14 6.30 -12.77
C LYS A 91 10.18 7.42 -12.36
N GLU A 92 8.90 7.20 -12.59
CA GLU A 92 7.78 8.09 -12.27
C GLU A 92 7.68 8.38 -10.77
N LYS A 93 8.15 7.45 -9.92
CA LYS A 93 8.21 7.65 -8.45
C LYS A 93 9.46 8.39 -7.99
N GLU A 94 10.42 8.72 -8.85
CA GLU A 94 11.69 9.38 -8.45
C GLU A 94 11.45 10.72 -7.74
N GLU A 95 10.49 11.53 -8.23
CA GLU A 95 10.18 12.82 -7.62
C GLU A 95 9.57 12.66 -6.21
N GLU A 96 8.64 11.72 -6.05
CA GLU A 96 8.02 11.41 -4.76
C GLU A 96 9.05 10.81 -3.78
N LEU A 97 9.96 9.96 -4.27
CA LEU A 97 11.07 9.43 -3.46
C LEU A 97 12.03 10.54 -3.03
N LYS A 98 12.32 11.51 -3.91
CA LYS A 98 13.13 12.68 -3.57
C LYS A 98 12.44 13.56 -2.53
N LYS A 99 11.14 13.84 -2.68
CA LYS A 99 10.32 14.55 -1.68
C LYS A 99 10.37 13.84 -0.33
N ARG A 100 10.26 12.51 -0.30
CA ARG A 100 10.39 11.70 0.93
C ARG A 100 11.79 11.79 1.53
N ALA A 101 12.84 11.79 0.71
CA ALA A 101 14.22 11.97 1.19
C ALA A 101 14.47 13.36 1.79
N ASP A 102 14.06 14.41 1.09
CA ASP A 102 14.22 15.80 1.55
C ASP A 102 13.45 16.04 2.86
N ASN A 103 12.24 15.50 2.97
CA ASN A 103 11.46 15.57 4.21
C ASN A 103 12.13 14.82 5.37
N ARG A 104 12.75 13.67 5.13
CA ARG A 104 13.50 12.95 6.17
C ARG A 104 14.69 13.76 6.65
N GLU A 105 15.40 14.45 5.76
CA GLU A 105 16.54 15.27 6.16
C GLU A 105 16.12 16.45 7.04
N LYS A 106 15.02 17.12 6.69
CA LYS A 106 14.41 18.15 7.54
C LYS A 106 14.02 17.61 8.91
N VAL A 107 13.42 16.42 8.95
CA VAL A 107 13.00 15.76 10.20
C VAL A 107 14.21 15.36 11.05
N LYS A 108 15.35 14.95 10.46
CA LYS A 108 16.57 14.67 11.24
C LYS A 108 17.08 15.92 11.96
N VAL A 109 17.14 17.07 11.26
CA VAL A 109 17.55 18.33 11.88
C VAL A 109 16.61 18.73 13.02
N GLU A 110 15.31 18.49 12.87
CA GLU A 110 14.34 18.71 13.94
C GLU A 110 14.52 17.73 15.11
N LEU A 111 14.84 16.47 14.81
CA LEU A 111 15.09 15.41 15.78
C LEU A 111 16.34 15.72 16.62
N ASP A 112 17.43 16.18 16.02
CA ASP A 112 18.66 16.55 16.75
C ASP A 112 18.41 17.70 17.73
N LYS A 113 17.58 18.68 17.33
CA LYS A 113 17.13 19.76 18.21
C LYS A 113 16.25 19.24 19.35
N ALA A 114 15.33 18.33 19.04
CA ALA A 114 14.46 17.72 20.05
C ALA A 114 15.26 16.89 21.08
N MET A 115 16.27 16.14 20.62
CA MET A 115 17.20 15.41 21.49
C MET A 115 17.99 16.37 22.39
N SER A 116 18.54 17.45 21.81
CA SER A 116 19.29 18.47 22.57
C SER A 116 18.42 19.16 23.63
N ASN A 117 17.13 19.34 23.35
CA ASN A 117 16.17 19.96 24.26
C ASN A 117 15.55 18.99 25.26
N GLY A 118 15.87 17.68 25.18
CA GLY A 118 15.29 16.66 26.05
C GLY A 118 13.80 16.40 25.86
N ASP A 119 13.21 16.79 24.71
CA ASP A 119 11.79 16.57 24.42
C ASP A 119 11.55 15.12 23.98
N THR A 120 11.44 14.23 24.96
CA THR A 120 11.26 12.78 24.76
C THR A 120 10.05 12.43 23.87
N LYS A 121 8.94 13.15 23.97
CA LYS A 121 7.74 12.91 23.16
C LYS A 121 7.97 13.28 21.70
N LEU A 122 8.61 14.43 21.46
CA LEU A 122 8.94 14.86 20.10
C LEU A 122 10.01 13.95 19.48
N VAL A 123 11.01 13.53 20.25
CA VAL A 123 12.02 12.56 19.83
C VAL A 123 11.38 11.24 19.37
N GLU A 124 10.44 10.69 20.15
CA GLU A 124 9.74 9.46 19.78
C GLU A 124 8.96 9.60 18.47
N SER A 125 8.22 10.69 18.31
CA SER A 125 7.42 11.00 17.11
C SER A 125 8.29 11.17 15.87
N LEU A 126 9.38 11.94 15.95
CA LEU A 126 10.27 12.22 14.83
C LEU A 126 11.12 10.99 14.46
N SER A 127 11.55 10.19 15.45
CA SER A 127 12.31 8.97 15.24
C SER A 127 11.58 7.95 14.35
N LYS A 128 10.24 7.86 14.46
CA LYS A 128 9.41 7.00 13.61
C LYS A 128 9.42 7.44 12.13
N ARG A 129 9.50 8.74 11.87
CA ARG A 129 9.42 9.32 10.52
C ARG A 129 10.70 9.14 9.72
N ILE A 130 11.85 8.96 10.39
CA ILE A 130 13.15 8.75 9.73
C ILE A 130 13.45 7.28 9.41
N VAL A 131 12.61 6.35 9.89
CA VAL A 131 12.79 4.91 9.64
C VAL A 131 12.80 4.62 8.14
N LYS A 132 13.80 3.86 7.70
CA LYS A 132 13.96 3.35 6.34
C LYS A 132 14.22 1.85 6.41
N ILE A 133 13.57 1.10 5.53
CA ILE A 133 13.87 -0.33 5.33
C ILE A 133 15.18 -0.43 4.54
N SER A 134 16.12 -1.23 5.03
CA SER A 134 17.38 -1.57 4.35
C SER A 134 17.27 -2.94 3.67
N ASP A 135 18.19 -3.21 2.75
CA ASP A 135 18.28 -4.52 2.10
C ASP A 135 18.54 -5.65 3.11
N SER A 136 19.34 -5.38 4.16
CA SER A 136 19.56 -6.34 5.26
C SER A 136 18.27 -6.71 6.00
N HIS A 137 17.35 -5.77 6.21
CA HIS A 137 16.03 -6.08 6.79
C HIS A 137 15.22 -6.98 5.86
N ILE A 138 15.25 -6.70 4.55
CA ILE A 138 14.53 -7.50 3.54
C ILE A 138 15.08 -8.92 3.48
N ASP A 139 16.40 -9.08 3.37
CA ASP A 139 17.06 -10.38 3.23
C ASP A 139 16.86 -11.26 4.46
N SER A 140 16.95 -10.67 5.66
CA SER A 140 16.70 -11.39 6.90
C SER A 140 15.23 -11.81 7.05
N CYS A 141 14.27 -10.98 6.62
CA CYS A 141 12.86 -11.37 6.54
C CYS A 141 12.62 -12.51 5.53
N LYS A 142 13.23 -12.44 4.34
CA LYS A 142 13.12 -13.51 3.32
C LYS A 142 13.67 -14.83 3.84
N LYS A 143 14.85 -14.79 4.48
CA LYS A 143 15.45 -15.97 5.12
C LYS A 143 14.54 -16.56 6.20
N LEU A 144 13.92 -15.71 7.03
CA LEU A 144 12.95 -16.16 8.02
C LEU A 144 11.74 -16.85 7.37
N LEU A 145 11.14 -16.24 6.35
CA LEU A 145 9.98 -16.81 5.65
C LEU A 145 10.32 -18.16 4.99
N ASP A 146 11.50 -18.27 4.38
CA ASP A 146 12.02 -19.52 3.81
C ASP A 146 12.13 -20.63 4.88
N LEU A 147 12.72 -20.31 6.04
CA LEU A 147 12.82 -21.24 7.17
C LEU A 147 11.46 -21.63 7.76
N MET A 148 10.47 -20.74 7.67
CA MET A 148 9.08 -21.02 8.07
C MET A 148 8.29 -21.81 7.02
N GLY A 149 8.84 -22.03 5.83
CA GLY A 149 8.12 -22.65 4.70
C GLY A 149 7.02 -21.76 4.10
N ILE A 150 7.10 -20.44 4.29
CA ILE A 150 6.12 -19.49 3.77
C ILE A 150 6.62 -18.92 2.43
N PRO A 151 5.83 -19.02 1.35
CA PRO A 151 6.24 -18.52 0.05
C PRO A 151 6.33 -16.99 0.05
N PHE A 152 7.34 -16.49 -0.64
CA PHE A 152 7.47 -15.08 -0.97
C PHE A 152 7.96 -14.87 -2.39
N ILE A 153 7.70 -13.70 -2.95
CA ILE A 153 8.12 -13.28 -4.28
C ILE A 153 8.67 -11.85 -4.25
N ASN A 154 9.48 -11.51 -5.26
CA ASN A 154 9.88 -10.13 -5.52
C ASN A 154 9.03 -9.58 -6.67
N ALA A 155 8.49 -8.38 -6.48
CA ALA A 155 7.92 -7.60 -7.57
C ALA A 155 9.03 -7.06 -8.49
N ILE A 156 8.68 -6.72 -9.73
CA ILE A 156 9.61 -5.97 -10.60
C ILE A 156 9.72 -4.52 -10.10
N ASN A 157 8.56 -3.92 -9.80
CA ASN A 157 8.43 -2.57 -9.28
C ASN A 157 7.72 -2.63 -7.92
N ASP A 158 6.45 -2.28 -7.87
CA ASP A 158 5.71 -2.12 -6.61
C ASP A 158 5.06 -3.43 -6.15
N ALA A 159 5.15 -3.73 -4.86
CA ALA A 159 4.57 -4.94 -4.26
C ALA A 159 3.05 -4.98 -4.39
N GLU A 160 2.36 -3.85 -4.21
CA GLU A 160 0.90 -3.77 -4.32
C GLU A 160 0.40 -4.10 -5.73
N ALA A 161 1.15 -3.74 -6.77
CA ALA A 161 0.83 -4.06 -8.16
C ALA A 161 0.96 -5.57 -8.43
N GLN A 162 2.04 -6.18 -7.96
CA GLN A 162 2.26 -7.62 -8.07
C GLN A 162 1.25 -8.42 -7.23
N CYS A 163 0.86 -7.92 -6.06
CA CYS A 163 -0.22 -8.50 -5.25
C CYS A 163 -1.56 -8.47 -5.99
N ALA A 164 -1.90 -7.33 -6.59
CA ALA A 164 -3.13 -7.19 -7.38
C ALA A 164 -3.15 -8.15 -8.57
N LEU A 165 -2.00 -8.38 -9.22
CA LEU A 165 -1.87 -9.38 -10.29
C LEU A 165 -2.10 -10.80 -9.78
N LEU A 166 -1.57 -11.18 -8.61
CA LEU A 166 -1.84 -12.49 -7.99
C LEU A 166 -3.34 -12.70 -7.75
N VAL A 167 -4.06 -11.64 -7.33
CA VAL A 167 -5.52 -11.70 -7.15
C VAL A 167 -6.25 -11.81 -8.48
N LYS A 168 -5.91 -10.98 -9.47
CA LYS A 168 -6.51 -11.00 -10.82
C LYS A 168 -6.33 -12.35 -11.52
N SER A 169 -5.19 -13.00 -11.32
CA SER A 169 -4.85 -14.30 -11.91
C SER A 169 -5.38 -15.50 -11.14
N GLY A 170 -6.12 -15.28 -10.04
CA GLY A 170 -6.75 -16.35 -9.25
C GLY A 170 -5.82 -17.10 -8.30
N HIS A 171 -4.58 -16.62 -8.11
CA HIS A 171 -3.60 -17.21 -7.21
C HIS A 171 -3.75 -16.75 -5.75
N ALA A 172 -4.38 -15.60 -5.53
CA ALA A 172 -4.73 -15.09 -4.21
C ALA A 172 -6.19 -14.60 -4.19
N PHE A 173 -6.80 -14.62 -3.02
CA PHE A 173 -8.17 -14.13 -2.81
C PHE A 173 -8.22 -12.60 -2.66
N ALA A 174 -7.28 -12.03 -1.91
CA ALA A 174 -7.23 -10.61 -1.60
C ALA A 174 -5.79 -10.12 -1.45
N VAL A 175 -5.61 -8.80 -1.52
CA VAL A 175 -4.38 -8.10 -1.18
C VAL A 175 -4.48 -7.53 0.23
N ALA A 176 -3.48 -7.76 1.08
CA ALA A 176 -3.33 -7.10 2.36
C ALA A 176 -2.24 -6.03 2.28
N THR A 177 -2.63 -4.77 2.23
CA THR A 177 -1.73 -3.59 2.26
C THR A 177 -2.48 -2.38 2.83
N GLU A 178 -1.75 -1.37 3.29
CA GLU A 178 -2.31 -0.04 3.62
C GLU A 178 -2.37 0.90 2.43
N ASP A 179 -1.81 0.47 1.29
CA ASP A 179 -1.82 1.24 0.06
C ASP A 179 -3.15 1.07 -0.70
N MET A 180 -3.79 2.19 -1.01
CA MET A 180 -5.04 2.17 -1.75
C MET A 180 -4.82 1.99 -3.25
N ASP A 181 -3.58 2.17 -3.74
CA ASP A 181 -3.20 1.95 -5.14
C ASP A 181 -3.49 0.52 -5.59
N ALA A 182 -3.48 -0.45 -4.67
CA ALA A 182 -3.87 -1.84 -4.94
C ALA A 182 -5.25 -1.96 -5.63
N LEU A 183 -6.22 -1.10 -5.28
CA LEU A 183 -7.53 -1.08 -5.95
C LEU A 183 -7.43 -0.55 -7.39
N ALA A 184 -6.59 0.45 -7.64
CA ALA A 184 -6.37 0.98 -8.99
C ALA A 184 -5.57 -0.01 -9.86
N PHE A 185 -4.65 -0.79 -9.28
CA PHE A 185 -4.06 -1.97 -9.92
C PHE A 185 -5.05 -3.12 -10.12
N GLY A 186 -6.29 -2.97 -9.62
CA GLY A 186 -7.41 -3.87 -9.84
C GLY A 186 -7.45 -5.08 -8.91
N ALA A 187 -6.95 -4.96 -7.68
CA ALA A 187 -7.20 -5.94 -6.64
C ALA A 187 -8.71 -6.05 -6.38
N LYS A 188 -9.28 -7.25 -6.58
CA LYS A 188 -10.71 -7.50 -6.32
C LYS A 188 -11.11 -7.16 -4.88
N TYR A 189 -10.30 -7.64 -3.93
CA TYR A 189 -10.43 -7.36 -2.51
C TYR A 189 -9.14 -6.76 -1.96
N LEU A 190 -9.24 -5.60 -1.31
CA LEU A 190 -8.16 -4.98 -0.53
C LEU A 190 -8.50 -5.06 0.96
N ILE A 191 -7.58 -5.58 1.77
CA ILE A 191 -7.72 -5.69 3.22
C ILE A 191 -6.74 -4.75 3.89
N ARG A 192 -7.28 -3.81 4.68
CA ARG A 192 -6.52 -2.87 5.49
C ARG A 192 -6.60 -3.20 6.96
N LYS A 193 -5.59 -2.75 7.70
CA LYS A 193 -5.30 -3.08 9.10
C LYS A 193 -5.08 -4.56 9.34
N PHE A 194 -4.59 -5.26 8.33
CA PHE A 194 -4.44 -6.70 8.36
C PHE A 194 -3.48 -7.12 9.47
N SER A 195 -3.98 -7.91 10.43
CA SER A 195 -3.21 -8.40 11.59
C SER A 195 -2.48 -7.29 12.37
N HIS A 196 -3.07 -6.10 12.48
CA HIS A 196 -2.43 -4.97 13.17
C HIS A 196 -2.38 -5.19 14.70
N PRO A 197 -1.20 -5.11 15.35
CA PRO A 197 -1.04 -5.50 16.75
C PRO A 197 -1.73 -4.56 17.75
N LYS A 198 -1.92 -3.28 17.38
CA LYS A 198 -2.58 -2.28 18.24
C LYS A 198 -4.10 -2.23 18.08
N ASP A 199 -4.69 -2.98 17.14
CA ASP A 199 -6.13 -2.96 16.93
C ASP A 199 -6.82 -3.97 17.85
N LYS A 200 -7.18 -3.52 19.06
CA LYS A 200 -7.92 -4.32 20.05
C LYS A 200 -9.27 -4.82 19.54
N SER A 201 -9.81 -4.19 18.49
CA SER A 201 -11.09 -4.60 17.90
C SER A 201 -10.95 -5.83 16.99
N ASN A 202 -9.73 -6.17 16.52
CA ASN A 202 -9.50 -7.14 15.45
C ASN A 202 -10.29 -6.85 14.15
N GLN A 203 -10.86 -5.65 14.00
CA GLN A 203 -11.69 -5.30 12.84
C GLN A 203 -10.81 -4.78 11.71
N MET A 204 -10.57 -5.67 10.74
CA MET A 204 -9.95 -5.30 9.48
C MET A 204 -11.00 -4.67 8.57
N LYS A 205 -10.55 -3.85 7.62
CA LYS A 205 -11.44 -3.25 6.61
C LYS A 205 -11.21 -3.90 5.27
N GLN A 206 -12.21 -4.59 4.76
CA GLN A 206 -12.22 -5.12 3.40
C GLN A 206 -12.91 -4.12 2.47
N TYR A 207 -12.24 -3.80 1.37
CA TYR A 207 -12.78 -3.03 0.25
C TYR A 207 -13.03 -3.98 -0.92
N ASP A 208 -14.20 -3.90 -1.52
CA ASP A 208 -14.61 -4.68 -2.69
C ASP A 208 -14.63 -3.77 -3.94
N LEU A 209 -13.70 -3.98 -4.87
CA LEU A 209 -13.56 -3.14 -6.06
C LEU A 209 -14.81 -3.18 -6.95
N GLU A 210 -15.43 -4.36 -7.08
CA GLU A 210 -16.60 -4.54 -7.92
C GLU A 210 -17.80 -3.76 -7.35
N GLU A 211 -18.03 -3.89 -6.04
CA GLU A 211 -19.07 -3.13 -5.34
C GLU A 211 -18.77 -1.61 -5.33
N ILE A 212 -17.50 -1.20 -5.26
CA ILE A 212 -17.10 0.21 -5.42
C ILE A 212 -17.55 0.72 -6.80
N CYS A 213 -17.14 0.05 -7.87
CA CYS A 213 -17.46 0.44 -9.24
C CYS A 213 -18.99 0.47 -9.47
N ASN A 214 -19.71 -0.54 -8.98
CA ASN A 214 -21.17 -0.62 -9.05
C ASN A 214 -21.86 0.55 -8.33
N LYS A 215 -21.44 0.89 -7.11
CA LYS A 215 -22.04 2.00 -6.34
C LYS A 215 -21.68 3.38 -6.89
N LEU A 216 -20.51 3.49 -7.50
CA LEU A 216 -20.08 4.70 -8.18
C LEU A 216 -20.64 4.80 -9.60
N ASN A 217 -21.26 3.74 -10.15
CA ASN A 217 -21.72 3.66 -11.54
C ASN A 217 -20.62 4.08 -12.53
N ILE A 218 -19.45 3.45 -12.39
CA ILE A 218 -18.28 3.61 -13.25
C ILE A 218 -17.66 2.25 -13.55
N ASP A 219 -16.98 2.12 -14.69
CA ASP A 219 -16.17 0.95 -14.99
C ASP A 219 -14.76 1.04 -14.35
N ASN A 220 -13.96 -0.01 -14.52
CA ASN A 220 -12.61 -0.06 -13.95
C ASN A 220 -11.67 1.00 -14.55
N ASP A 221 -11.78 1.31 -15.84
CA ASP A 221 -10.92 2.30 -16.49
C ASP A 221 -11.24 3.71 -15.96
N GLN A 222 -12.53 4.01 -15.79
CA GLN A 222 -13.01 5.23 -15.13
C GLN A 222 -12.60 5.30 -13.66
N PHE A 223 -12.55 4.17 -12.96
CA PHE A 223 -12.05 4.11 -11.60
C PHE A 223 -10.55 4.42 -11.54
N VAL A 224 -9.73 3.89 -12.45
CA VAL A 224 -8.31 4.25 -12.58
C VAL A 224 -8.15 5.75 -12.85
N ASP A 225 -8.93 6.29 -13.79
CA ASP A 225 -8.91 7.72 -14.09
C ASP A 225 -9.34 8.58 -12.88
N LEU A 226 -10.35 8.15 -12.12
CA LEU A 226 -10.74 8.80 -10.87
C LEU A 226 -9.58 8.81 -9.86
N CYS A 227 -8.88 7.68 -9.72
CA CYS A 227 -7.74 7.53 -8.82
C CYS A 227 -6.60 8.50 -9.19
N ILE A 228 -6.26 8.60 -10.47
CA ILE A 228 -5.26 9.54 -10.98
C ILE A 228 -5.65 11.00 -10.68
N LEU A 229 -6.91 11.38 -10.96
CA LEU A 229 -7.40 12.74 -10.69
C LEU A 229 -7.43 13.10 -9.20
N MET A 230 -7.66 12.11 -8.33
CA MET A 230 -7.60 12.29 -6.88
C MET A 230 -6.16 12.50 -6.38
N GLY A 231 -5.20 11.93 -7.09
CA GLY A 231 -3.77 12.04 -6.86
C GLY A 231 -3.15 10.72 -6.44
N CYS A 232 -2.29 10.21 -7.32
CA CYS A 232 -1.47 9.02 -7.13
C CYS A 232 0.02 9.39 -7.06
N ASP A 233 0.89 8.39 -6.89
CA ASP A 233 2.34 8.57 -6.79
C ASP A 233 3.05 8.64 -8.17
N PHE A 234 2.32 8.49 -9.29
CA PHE A 234 2.90 8.36 -10.64
C PHE A 234 2.84 9.61 -11.52
N CYS A 235 2.05 10.62 -11.15
CA CYS A 235 1.97 11.88 -11.89
C CYS A 235 1.44 13.02 -11.01
N ASP A 236 1.54 14.25 -11.52
CA ASP A 236 0.96 15.43 -10.87
C ASP A 236 -0.57 15.40 -10.81
N THR A 237 -1.15 16.35 -10.07
CA THR A 237 -2.60 16.50 -9.88
C THR A 237 -3.11 17.85 -10.36
N ILE A 238 -4.35 17.89 -10.88
CA ILE A 238 -5.03 19.14 -11.23
C ILE A 238 -5.30 19.96 -9.96
N LYS A 239 -4.70 21.15 -9.86
CA LYS A 239 -4.84 22.00 -8.66
C LYS A 239 -6.29 22.49 -8.52
N GLY A 240 -6.80 22.41 -7.29
CA GLY A 240 -8.18 22.77 -6.96
C GLY A 240 -9.21 21.65 -7.22
N LEU A 241 -8.82 20.55 -7.86
CA LEU A 241 -9.69 19.41 -8.13
C LEU A 241 -9.63 18.38 -7.00
N GLY A 242 -10.55 18.49 -6.03
CA GLY A 242 -10.67 17.50 -4.95
C GLY A 242 -11.49 16.25 -5.34
N PRO A 243 -11.48 15.18 -4.49
CA PRO A 243 -12.09 13.88 -4.81
C PRO A 243 -13.55 13.91 -5.26
N PHE A 244 -14.39 14.69 -4.57
CA PHE A 244 -15.81 14.79 -4.93
C PHE A 244 -16.04 15.50 -6.26
N ASN A 245 -15.19 16.46 -6.63
CA ASN A 245 -15.26 17.10 -7.93
C ASN A 245 -14.71 16.16 -9.00
N ALA A 246 -13.56 15.52 -8.77
CA ALA A 246 -13.00 14.52 -9.69
C ALA A 246 -14.06 13.46 -10.07
N TYR A 247 -14.77 12.91 -9.09
CA TYR A 247 -15.89 11.99 -9.33
C TYR A 247 -17.01 12.59 -10.18
N LYS A 248 -17.44 13.84 -9.93
CA LYS A 248 -18.44 14.51 -10.76
C LYS A 248 -17.99 14.68 -12.21
N TYR A 249 -16.72 15.02 -12.41
CA TYR A 249 -16.13 15.17 -13.73
C TYR A 249 -16.02 13.82 -14.46
N ILE A 250 -15.63 12.75 -13.78
CA ILE A 250 -15.64 11.39 -14.33
C ILE A 250 -17.06 10.95 -14.70
N GLN A 251 -18.05 11.21 -13.84
CA GLN A 251 -19.46 10.92 -14.15
C GLN A 251 -19.94 11.61 -15.43
N LYS A 252 -19.52 12.87 -15.64
CA LYS A 252 -19.95 13.69 -16.78
C LYS A 252 -19.18 13.39 -18.07
N TYR A 253 -17.87 13.26 -17.99
CA TYR A 253 -16.97 13.24 -19.15
C TYR A 253 -16.32 11.88 -19.41
N LYS A 254 -16.48 10.91 -18.49
CA LYS A 254 -16.06 9.51 -18.61
C LYS A 254 -14.55 9.23 -18.71
N SER A 255 -13.71 10.20 -19.04
CA SER A 255 -12.26 10.02 -19.09
C SER A 255 -11.50 11.31 -18.78
N ILE A 256 -10.25 11.18 -18.30
CA ILE A 256 -9.36 12.34 -18.11
C ILE A 256 -9.18 13.11 -19.41
N ASP A 257 -9.03 12.40 -20.54
CA ASP A 257 -8.89 12.99 -21.87
C ASP A 257 -10.04 13.95 -22.21
N SER A 258 -11.28 13.60 -21.85
CA SER A 258 -12.43 14.48 -22.06
C SER A 258 -12.54 15.59 -21.02
N ILE A 259 -12.09 15.34 -19.78
CA ILE A 259 -12.11 16.32 -18.69
C ILE A 259 -11.18 17.49 -19.00
N ILE A 260 -9.93 17.23 -19.39
CA ILE A 260 -8.94 18.28 -19.65
C ILE A 260 -9.36 19.24 -20.76
N THR A 261 -10.13 18.78 -21.75
CA THR A 261 -10.66 19.64 -22.82
C THR A 261 -11.85 20.51 -22.38
N ASN A 262 -12.59 20.09 -21.35
CA ASN A 262 -13.88 20.70 -20.97
C ASN A 262 -13.90 21.33 -19.58
N ILE A 263 -12.82 21.22 -18.81
CA ILE A 263 -12.73 21.76 -17.46
C ILE A 263 -12.53 23.28 -17.49
N ASP A 264 -13.11 23.97 -16.49
CA ASP A 264 -12.92 25.41 -16.32
C ASP A 264 -11.47 25.71 -15.92
N SER A 265 -10.65 26.08 -16.90
CA SER A 265 -9.23 26.37 -16.74
C SER A 265 -8.93 27.59 -15.86
N LYS A 266 -9.92 28.46 -15.60
CA LYS A 266 -9.76 29.57 -14.63
C LYS A 266 -9.84 29.07 -13.20
N LYS A 267 -10.59 28.00 -12.97
CA LYS A 267 -10.83 27.42 -11.64
C LYS A 267 -9.90 26.26 -11.32
N PHE A 268 -9.55 25.46 -12.33
CA PHE A 268 -8.75 24.26 -12.18
C PHE A 268 -7.48 24.38 -13.02
N ILE A 269 -6.33 24.37 -12.35
CA ILE A 269 -5.04 24.56 -13.02
C ILE A 269 -4.46 23.19 -13.34
N ILE A 270 -4.37 22.88 -14.63
CA ILE A 270 -3.72 21.67 -15.13
C ILE A 270 -2.20 21.88 -15.06
N PRO A 271 -1.43 20.95 -14.47
CA PRO A 271 0.03 21.01 -14.48
C PRO A 271 0.61 20.96 -15.90
N ASP A 272 1.69 21.68 -16.16
CA ASP A 272 2.37 21.71 -17.47
C ASP A 272 2.82 20.30 -17.93
N HIS A 273 3.18 19.44 -16.98
CA HIS A 273 3.60 18.05 -17.21
C HIS A 273 2.66 17.03 -16.57
N PHE A 274 1.36 17.13 -16.84
CA PHE A 274 0.38 16.15 -16.36
C PHE A 274 0.39 14.86 -17.20
N ASP A 275 1.35 13.97 -16.94
CA ASP A 275 1.50 12.68 -17.64
C ASP A 275 0.53 11.59 -17.13
N PHE A 276 -0.77 11.88 -17.18
CA PHE A 276 -1.80 10.94 -16.75
C PHE A 276 -1.88 9.69 -17.63
N LYS A 277 -1.45 9.76 -18.89
CA LYS A 277 -1.50 8.63 -19.83
C LYS A 277 -0.50 7.55 -19.44
N ASN A 278 0.72 7.94 -19.07
CA ASN A 278 1.70 7.00 -18.56
C ASN A 278 1.25 6.41 -17.20
N ALA A 279 0.76 7.25 -16.28
CA ALA A 279 0.21 6.78 -15.00
C ALA A 279 -0.93 5.77 -15.18
N ARG A 280 -1.86 6.04 -16.12
CA ARG A 280 -2.92 5.10 -16.49
C ARG A 280 -2.36 3.78 -17.00
N ASN A 281 -1.37 3.82 -17.88
CA ASN A 281 -0.74 2.61 -18.39
C ASN A 281 -0.04 1.81 -17.29
N LEU A 282 0.61 2.46 -16.32
CA LEU A 282 1.22 1.80 -15.16
C LEU A 282 0.18 1.05 -14.31
N PHE A 283 -1.01 1.62 -14.10
CA PHE A 283 -2.08 0.94 -13.35
C PHE A 283 -2.71 -0.23 -14.11
N ILE A 284 -2.94 -0.06 -15.42
CA ILE A 284 -3.63 -1.06 -16.25
C ILE A 284 -2.68 -2.20 -16.64
N ASN A 285 -1.46 -1.85 -17.05
CA ASN A 285 -0.42 -2.77 -17.52
C ASN A 285 0.87 -2.65 -16.67
N PRO A 286 0.81 -2.92 -15.35
CA PRO A 286 1.99 -2.86 -14.51
C PRO A 286 3.04 -3.87 -14.95
N SER A 287 4.30 -3.43 -15.02
CA SER A 287 5.46 -4.31 -15.20
C SER A 287 5.51 -5.31 -14.06
N ASN A 288 5.16 -6.57 -14.33
CA ASN A 288 5.08 -7.61 -13.32
C ASN A 288 5.77 -8.90 -13.78
N SER A 289 6.25 -9.66 -12.80
CA SER A 289 6.89 -10.94 -13.09
C SER A 289 5.82 -12.02 -13.26
N MET A 290 5.63 -12.48 -14.50
CA MET A 290 4.83 -13.66 -14.81
C MET A 290 5.49 -14.95 -14.27
N GLU A 291 6.82 -14.93 -14.10
CA GLU A 291 7.56 -16.04 -13.50
C GLU A 291 7.19 -16.27 -12.03
N SER A 292 6.81 -15.19 -11.33
CA SER A 292 6.32 -15.21 -9.95
C SER A 292 4.96 -15.91 -9.78
N LEU A 293 4.20 -16.14 -10.86
CA LEU A 293 2.95 -16.90 -10.81
C LEU A 293 3.18 -18.40 -10.57
N LYS A 294 4.38 -18.92 -10.90
CA LYS A 294 4.73 -20.34 -10.66
C LYS A 294 4.84 -20.69 -9.17
N ILE A 295 5.07 -19.69 -8.31
CA ILE A 295 5.20 -19.87 -6.85
C ILE A 295 3.84 -20.11 -6.18
N ALA A 296 2.73 -19.70 -6.80
CA ALA A 296 1.40 -20.00 -6.26
C ALA A 296 1.02 -21.50 -6.32
N VAL A 297 1.88 -22.36 -6.87
CA VAL A 297 1.73 -23.82 -6.83
C VAL A 297 1.96 -24.39 -5.42
N PHE A 298 2.62 -23.66 -4.50
CA PHE A 298 2.91 -24.13 -3.13
C PHE A 298 1.66 -24.43 -2.28
N TYR A 299 0.51 -23.82 -2.60
CA TYR A 299 -0.72 -24.00 -1.82
C TYR A 299 -1.80 -24.85 -2.50
N LYS A 300 -1.48 -25.53 -3.61
CA LYS A 300 -2.43 -26.44 -4.25
C LYS A 300 -2.84 -27.54 -3.25
N PRO A 301 -4.14 -27.83 -3.12
CA PRO A 301 -4.57 -28.99 -2.37
C PRO A 301 -3.97 -30.24 -3.04
N HIS A 302 -3.33 -31.10 -2.24
CA HIS A 302 -3.08 -32.48 -2.62
C HIS A 302 -4.40 -33.22 -2.83
#